data_AF-A0A1T4Q8S2-F1
#
_entry.id   AF-A0A1T4Q8S2-F1
#
_cell.length_a   1.000
_cell.length_b   1.000
_cell.length_c   1.000
_cell.angle_alpha   90.00
_cell.angle_beta   90.00
_cell.angle_gamma   90.00
#
_symmetry.space_group_name_H-M   'P 1'
#
loop_
_entity.id
_entity.type
_entity.pdbx_description
1 polymer ?
#
loop_
_entity_poly.entity_id
_entity_poly.type
_entity_poly.pdbx_seq_one_letter_code
_entity_poly.pdbx_strand_id
1 'polypeptide(L)'
;MSELKQQLLLLGMADLPINTTNTLQLHQFITASSAHFDHVRQQRPNSSTLDLLLGFMTLHHQKGQQQWSHQRATSTKMKAVFSDTIGDDYAANFTHQDLEYLLVLTHLWLMVQGAAGIDYSYSNEQAKIQSFALVSHENTVAPTQINTHVESLRCEFMQSYYLGKNHNRVSFSTRIKQWFKKV
;
A
#
# COMPACT_ATOMS: atom_id res chain seq x y z
N MET A 1 -14.05 0.73 -16.97
CA MET A 1 -13.21 0.42 -15.79
C MET A 1 -11.80 0.14 -16.31
N SER A 2 -10.74 0.72 -15.73
CA SER A 2 -9.37 0.46 -16.21
C SER A 2 -8.92 -0.96 -15.89
N GLU A 3 -7.98 -1.50 -16.66
CA GLU A 3 -7.44 -2.84 -16.41
C GLU A 3 -6.80 -2.92 -15.02
N LEU A 4 -6.03 -1.91 -14.63
CA LEU A 4 -5.40 -1.86 -13.30
C LEU A 4 -6.45 -2.05 -12.20
N LYS A 5 -7.56 -1.30 -12.26
CA LYS A 5 -8.66 -1.42 -11.31
C LYS A 5 -9.29 -2.82 -11.34
N GLN A 6 -9.49 -3.37 -12.53
CA GLN A 6 -10.06 -4.71 -12.70
C GLN A 6 -9.20 -5.79 -12.05
N GLN A 7 -7.89 -5.77 -12.30
CA GLN A 7 -6.96 -6.76 -11.77
C GLN A 7 -6.87 -6.65 -10.25
N LEU A 8 -6.77 -5.45 -9.69
CA LEU A 8 -6.76 -5.25 -8.24
C LEU A 8 -8.07 -5.73 -7.58
N LEU A 9 -9.23 -5.44 -8.19
CA LEU A 9 -10.53 -5.97 -7.72
C LEU A 9 -10.58 -7.50 -7.73
N LEU A 10 -10.04 -8.14 -8.77
CA LEU A 10 -9.98 -9.60 -8.85
C LEU A 10 -9.13 -10.24 -7.75
N LEU A 11 -8.22 -9.46 -7.14
CA LEU A 11 -7.35 -9.89 -6.03
C LEU A 11 -7.90 -9.54 -4.64
N GLY A 12 -9.09 -8.94 -4.56
CA GLY A 12 -9.74 -8.61 -3.28
C GLY A 12 -9.53 -7.18 -2.80
N MET A 13 -9.17 -6.23 -3.69
CA MET A 13 -8.99 -4.82 -3.33
C MET A 13 -10.20 -4.20 -2.60
N ALA A 14 -11.41 -4.68 -2.88
CA ALA A 14 -12.64 -4.17 -2.24
C ALA A 14 -12.72 -4.49 -0.75
N ASP A 15 -11.98 -5.50 -0.28
CA ASP A 15 -12.01 -5.99 1.11
C ASP A 15 -10.75 -5.56 1.90
N LEU A 16 -9.96 -4.62 1.36
CA LEU A 16 -8.75 -4.13 2.03
C LEU A 16 -9.09 -3.48 3.38
N PRO A 17 -8.28 -3.70 4.43
CA PRO A 17 -8.48 -3.10 5.75
C PRO A 17 -8.00 -1.64 5.76
N ILE A 18 -8.69 -0.77 5.02
CA ILE A 18 -8.34 0.65 4.88
C ILE A 18 -9.53 1.57 5.20
N ASN A 19 -9.25 2.77 5.70
CA ASN A 19 -10.27 3.76 6.05
C ASN A 19 -10.72 4.61 4.82
N THR A 20 -11.62 5.57 5.05
CA THR A 20 -12.16 6.44 4.00
C THR A 20 -11.10 7.33 3.34
N THR A 21 -10.17 7.90 4.12
CA THR A 21 -9.05 8.71 3.59
C THR A 21 -8.17 7.88 2.66
N ASN A 22 -7.88 6.65 3.07
CA ASN A 22 -7.08 5.70 2.31
C ASN A 22 -7.79 5.24 1.03
N THR A 23 -9.12 5.15 1.09
CA THR A 23 -9.94 4.88 -0.10
C THR A 23 -9.82 5.99 -1.14
N LEU A 24 -9.74 7.25 -0.74
CA LEU A 24 -9.49 8.36 -1.67
C LEU A 24 -8.10 8.25 -2.32
N GLN A 25 -7.06 8.00 -1.53
CA GLN A 25 -5.69 7.79 -2.04
C GLN A 25 -5.60 6.61 -3.00
N LEU A 26 -6.29 5.52 -2.70
CA LEU A 26 -6.42 4.35 -3.57
C LEU A 26 -7.05 4.73 -4.92
N HIS A 27 -8.15 5.47 -4.91
CA HIS A 27 -8.80 5.93 -6.14
C HIS A 27 -7.91 6.86 -6.97
N GLN A 28 -7.19 7.77 -6.32
CA GLN A 28 -6.24 8.66 -6.98
C GLN A 28 -5.09 7.88 -7.61
N PHE A 29 -4.48 6.94 -6.88
CA PHE A 29 -3.44 6.05 -7.41
C PHE A 29 -3.88 5.31 -8.66
N ILE A 30 -5.04 4.64 -8.59
CA ILE A 30 -5.58 3.87 -9.72
C ILE A 30 -5.80 4.78 -10.92
N THR A 31 -6.42 5.94 -10.71
CA THR A 31 -6.71 6.89 -11.79
C THR A 31 -5.44 7.39 -12.45
N ALA A 32 -4.46 7.82 -11.66
CA ALA A 32 -3.19 8.35 -12.15
C ALA A 32 -2.32 7.29 -12.85
N SER A 33 -2.42 6.03 -12.43
CA SER A 33 -1.48 4.97 -12.85
C SER A 33 -2.07 4.03 -13.91
N SER A 34 -3.37 4.11 -14.20
CA SER A 34 -4.06 3.20 -15.13
C SER A 34 -3.46 3.23 -16.55
N ALA A 35 -3.25 4.42 -17.12
CA ALA A 35 -2.68 4.55 -18.46
C ALA A 35 -1.25 3.99 -18.53
N HIS A 36 -0.47 4.14 -17.45
CA HIS A 36 0.88 3.58 -17.38
C HIS A 36 0.85 2.05 -17.34
N PHE A 37 -0.08 1.46 -16.57
CA PHE A 37 -0.24 0.01 -16.53
C PHE A 37 -0.65 -0.56 -17.89
N ASP A 38 -1.57 0.10 -18.60
CA ASP A 38 -1.98 -0.31 -19.95
C ASP A 38 -0.80 -0.27 -20.93
N HIS A 39 0.05 0.75 -20.84
CA HIS A 39 1.27 0.85 -21.62
C HIS A 39 2.25 -0.30 -21.33
N VAL A 40 2.47 -0.62 -20.05
CA VAL A 40 3.34 -1.74 -19.63
C VAL A 40 2.85 -3.07 -20.21
N ARG A 41 1.53 -3.30 -20.22
CA ARG A 41 0.93 -4.50 -20.83
C ARG A 41 1.15 -4.58 -22.33
N GLN A 42 0.97 -3.47 -23.04
CA GLN A 42 1.18 -3.40 -24.49
C GLN A 42 2.64 -3.66 -24.86
N GLN A 43 3.60 -3.20 -24.05
CA GLN A 43 5.03 -3.43 -24.27
C GLN A 43 5.48 -4.87 -23.97
N ARG A 44 4.73 -5.61 -23.15
CA ARG A 44 5.09 -6.97 -22.70
C ARG A 44 3.93 -7.95 -22.88
N PRO A 45 3.46 -8.18 -24.12
CA PRO A 45 2.26 -8.97 -24.39
C PRO A 45 2.38 -10.45 -24.00
N ASN A 46 3.61 -10.97 -23.89
CA ASN A 46 3.88 -12.37 -23.57
C ASN A 46 4.01 -12.63 -22.05
N SER A 47 4.01 -11.58 -21.23
CA SER A 47 4.10 -11.72 -19.77
C SER A 47 2.72 -11.98 -19.16
N SER A 48 2.65 -12.76 -18.08
CA SER A 48 1.38 -12.93 -17.38
C SER A 48 0.94 -11.59 -16.76
N THR A 49 -0.37 -11.33 -16.75
CA THR A 49 -0.92 -10.11 -16.15
C THR A 49 -0.53 -9.98 -14.67
N LEU A 50 -0.41 -11.10 -13.95
CA LEU A 50 -0.03 -11.12 -12.54
C LEU A 50 1.45 -10.74 -12.35
N ASP A 51 2.35 -11.21 -13.21
CA ASP A 51 3.77 -10.82 -13.16
C ASP A 51 3.95 -9.33 -13.47
N LEU A 52 3.21 -8.83 -14.47
CA LEU A 52 3.20 -7.41 -14.80
C LEU A 52 2.67 -6.57 -13.64
N LEU A 53 1.58 -7.00 -13.01
CA LEU A 53 1.01 -6.32 -11.85
C LEU A 53 1.95 -6.34 -10.65
N LEU A 54 2.64 -7.46 -10.39
CA LEU A 54 3.64 -7.55 -9.33
C LEU A 54 4.81 -6.58 -9.56
N GLY A 55 5.37 -6.57 -10.78
CA GLY A 55 6.43 -5.64 -11.14
C GLY A 55 5.98 -4.19 -11.03
N PHE A 56 4.76 -3.89 -11.49
CA PHE A 56 4.17 -2.57 -11.42
C PHE A 56 3.98 -2.08 -9.99
N MET A 57 3.36 -2.90 -9.12
CA MET A 57 3.14 -2.54 -7.72
C MET A 57 4.45 -2.42 -6.96
N THR A 58 5.44 -3.28 -7.24
CA THR A 58 6.76 -3.18 -6.63
C THR A 58 7.45 -1.86 -6.97
N LEU A 59 7.42 -1.45 -8.25
CA LEU A 59 7.97 -0.17 -8.69
C LEU A 59 7.27 1.01 -8.02
N HIS A 60 5.93 1.01 -7.97
CA HIS A 60 5.16 2.10 -7.37
C HIS A 60 5.36 2.18 -5.86
N HIS A 61 5.41 1.04 -5.16
CA HIS A 61 5.74 1.00 -3.74
C HIS A 61 7.15 1.54 -3.47
N GLN A 62 8.16 1.16 -4.27
CA GLN A 62 9.52 1.70 -4.13
C GLN A 62 9.57 3.22 -4.35
N LYS A 63 8.86 3.74 -5.36
CA LYS A 63 8.76 5.19 -5.60
C LYS A 63 8.06 5.90 -4.44
N GLY A 64 6.96 5.35 -3.94
CA GLY A 64 6.25 5.87 -2.77
C GLY A 64 7.13 5.91 -1.53
N GLN A 65 7.90 4.84 -1.29
CA GLN A 65 8.85 4.76 -0.18
C GLN A 65 9.94 5.83 -0.29
N GLN A 66 10.50 6.04 -1.49
CA GLN A 66 11.52 7.07 -1.73
C GLN A 66 10.95 8.47 -1.52
N GLN A 67 9.76 8.75 -2.05
CA GLN A 67 9.07 10.02 -1.89
C GLN A 67 8.77 10.32 -0.43
N TRP A 68 8.21 9.36 0.31
CA TRP A 68 7.93 9.50 1.74
C TRP A 68 9.21 9.71 2.54
N SER A 69 10.28 8.97 2.25
CA SER A 69 11.57 9.12 2.95
C SER A 69 12.18 10.51 2.73
N HIS A 70 12.16 11.01 1.48
CA HIS A 70 12.58 12.36 1.16
C HIS A 70 11.68 13.41 1.84
N GLN A 71 10.37 13.19 1.76
CA GLN A 71 9.28 13.88 2.46
C GLN A 71 9.58 14.14 3.93
N ARG A 72 9.85 13.03 4.62
CA ARG A 72 10.17 12.97 6.04
C ARG A 72 11.44 13.75 6.35
N ALA A 73 12.50 13.55 5.59
CA ALA A 73 13.76 14.26 5.82
C ALA A 73 13.60 15.79 5.67
N THR A 74 12.84 16.24 4.67
CA THR A 74 12.53 17.66 4.46
C THR A 74 11.61 18.21 5.56
N SER A 75 10.56 17.46 5.93
CA SER A 75 9.60 17.87 6.96
C SER A 75 10.25 17.97 8.34
N THR A 76 11.17 17.07 8.70
CA THR A 76 11.93 17.17 9.96
C THR A 76 12.77 18.44 10.01
N LYS A 77 13.46 18.78 8.91
CA LYS A 77 14.23 20.03 8.81
C LYS A 77 13.33 21.26 8.91
N MET A 78 12.17 21.20 8.27
CA MET A 78 11.22 22.31 8.23
C MET A 78 10.52 22.50 9.58
N LYS A 79 10.17 21.43 10.28
CA LYS A 79 9.68 21.47 11.68
C LYS A 79 10.72 22.06 12.63
N ALA A 80 11.99 21.71 12.50
CA ALA A 80 13.07 22.30 13.30
C ALA A 80 13.15 23.82 13.08
N VAL A 81 13.14 24.26 11.81
CA VAL A 81 13.15 25.69 11.48
C VAL A 81 11.92 26.41 12.04
N PHE A 82 10.72 25.83 11.91
CA PHE A 82 9.48 26.45 12.40
C PHE A 82 9.37 26.50 13.93
N SER A 83 9.81 25.45 14.63
CA SER A 83 9.91 25.46 16.10
C SER A 83 10.85 26.59 16.56
N ASP A 84 11.97 26.77 15.85
CA ASP A 84 12.94 27.83 16.12
C ASP A 84 12.44 29.26 15.77
N THR A 85 11.42 29.42 14.90
CA THR A 85 10.97 30.74 14.42
C THR A 85 9.56 31.19 14.84
N ILE A 86 8.59 30.28 14.99
CA ILE A 86 7.16 30.65 15.11
C ILE A 86 6.48 29.95 16.31
N GLY A 87 7.19 29.09 17.04
CA GLY A 87 6.64 28.31 18.14
C GLY A 87 5.87 27.06 17.68
N ASP A 88 5.76 26.08 18.58
CA ASP A 88 5.36 24.70 18.25
C ASP A 88 3.91 24.54 17.72
N ASP A 89 3.04 25.53 17.97
CA ASP A 89 1.61 25.47 17.65
C ASP A 89 1.29 25.38 16.15
N TYR A 90 2.17 25.88 15.26
CA TYR A 90 1.96 25.84 13.81
C TYR A 90 2.61 24.62 13.12
N ALA A 91 3.55 23.95 13.78
CA ALA A 91 4.28 22.81 13.22
C ALA A 91 3.42 21.53 13.13
N ALA A 92 2.35 21.45 13.93
CA ALA A 92 1.43 20.30 14.00
C ALA A 92 0.48 20.20 12.78
N ASN A 93 0.28 21.28 12.02
CA ASN A 93 -0.68 21.32 10.90
C ASN A 93 -0.12 20.77 9.57
N PHE A 94 1.13 20.30 9.55
CA PHE A 94 1.72 19.71 8.35
C PHE A 94 1.27 18.25 8.20
N THR A 95 0.13 18.04 7.55
CA THR A 95 -0.44 16.70 7.28
C THR A 95 0.34 15.98 6.17
N HIS A 96 0.80 14.76 6.44
CA HIS A 96 1.59 13.94 5.51
C HIS A 96 0.69 13.13 4.57
N GLN A 97 0.20 13.74 3.48
CA GLN A 97 -0.54 12.99 2.43
C GLN A 97 0.26 11.80 1.87
N ASP A 98 1.59 11.90 1.87
CA ASP A 98 2.50 10.86 1.40
C ASP A 98 2.56 9.62 2.31
N LEU A 99 2.22 9.77 3.60
CA LEU A 99 2.14 8.64 4.54
C LEU A 99 0.94 7.77 4.20
N GLU A 100 -0.24 8.37 4.05
CA GLU A 100 -1.47 7.65 3.66
C GLU A 100 -1.34 7.01 2.28
N TYR A 101 -0.68 7.71 1.35
CA TYR A 101 -0.38 7.18 0.03
C TYR A 101 0.54 5.94 0.09
N LEU A 102 1.64 6.00 0.86
CA LEU A 102 2.53 4.86 1.05
C LEU A 102 1.82 3.68 1.73
N LEU A 103 1.01 3.95 2.77
CA LEU A 103 0.23 2.93 3.46
C LEU A 103 -0.67 2.15 2.47
N VAL A 104 -1.40 2.86 1.61
CA VAL A 104 -2.25 2.26 0.57
C VAL A 104 -1.44 1.44 -0.42
N LEU A 105 -0.29 1.95 -0.88
CA LEU A 105 0.59 1.22 -1.79
C LEU A 105 1.12 -0.07 -1.15
N THR A 106 1.43 -0.05 0.14
CA THR A 106 1.89 -1.23 0.89
C THR A 106 0.81 -2.31 0.96
N HIS A 107 -0.45 -1.94 1.25
CA HIS A 107 -1.57 -2.88 1.21
C HIS A 107 -1.73 -3.55 -0.16
N LEU A 108 -1.74 -2.75 -1.23
CA LEU A 108 -1.86 -3.27 -2.60
C LEU A 108 -0.68 -4.15 -2.99
N TRP A 109 0.54 -3.74 -2.65
CA TRP A 109 1.75 -4.47 -2.97
C TRP A 109 1.80 -5.84 -2.27
N LEU A 110 1.49 -5.90 -0.98
CA LEU A 110 1.44 -7.15 -0.23
C LEU A 110 0.30 -8.05 -0.70
N MET A 111 -0.87 -7.49 -1.05
CA MET A 111 -1.95 -8.23 -1.68
C MET A 111 -1.50 -8.88 -2.99
N VAL A 112 -0.83 -8.14 -3.87
CA VAL A 112 -0.32 -8.67 -5.14
C VAL A 112 0.77 -9.72 -4.89
N GLN A 113 1.65 -9.55 -3.90
CA GLN A 113 2.62 -10.57 -3.49
C GLN A 113 1.94 -11.89 -3.08
N GLY A 114 0.86 -11.80 -2.28
CA GLY A 114 0.08 -12.97 -1.88
C GLY A 114 -0.55 -13.68 -3.08
N ALA A 115 -1.11 -12.92 -4.02
CA ALA A 115 -1.64 -13.46 -5.26
C ALA A 115 -0.56 -14.14 -6.11
N ALA A 116 0.62 -13.53 -6.24
CA ALA A 116 1.76 -14.05 -6.99
C ALA A 116 2.46 -15.24 -6.30
N GLY A 117 2.05 -15.62 -5.10
CA GLY A 117 2.65 -16.74 -4.37
C GLY A 117 4.05 -16.43 -3.82
N ILE A 118 4.37 -15.15 -3.61
CA ILE A 118 5.60 -14.76 -2.93
C ILE A 118 5.62 -15.36 -1.53
N ASP A 119 6.81 -15.77 -1.10
CA ASP A 119 7.01 -16.45 0.17
C ASP A 119 6.44 -15.62 1.35
N TYR A 120 5.78 -16.33 2.26
CA TYR A 120 5.15 -15.72 3.43
C TYR A 120 6.20 -15.03 4.31
N SER A 121 7.34 -15.68 4.54
CA SER A 121 8.38 -15.16 5.44
C SER A 121 8.94 -13.85 4.90
N TYR A 122 9.18 -13.78 3.59
CA TYR A 122 9.59 -12.55 2.93
C TYR A 122 8.52 -11.45 3.07
N SER A 123 7.27 -11.74 2.70
CA SER A 123 6.18 -10.75 2.73
C SER A 123 5.92 -10.24 4.15
N ASN A 124 6.04 -11.12 5.15
CA ASN A 124 5.89 -10.80 6.56
C ASN A 124 7.01 -9.90 7.09
N GLU A 125 8.26 -10.15 6.66
CA GLU A 125 9.38 -9.26 7.00
C GLU A 125 9.18 -7.88 6.38
N GLN A 126 8.72 -7.80 5.12
CA GLN A 126 8.39 -6.53 4.48
C GLN A 126 7.26 -5.80 5.24
N ALA A 127 6.19 -6.50 5.62
CA ALA A 127 5.11 -5.93 6.41
C ALA A 127 5.62 -5.36 7.74
N LYS A 128 6.54 -6.05 8.41
CA LYS A 128 7.16 -5.58 9.67
C LYS A 128 8.01 -4.32 9.44
N ILE A 129 8.87 -4.31 8.42
CA ILE A 129 9.70 -3.15 8.05
C ILE A 129 8.82 -1.93 7.77
N GLN A 130 7.76 -2.10 6.98
CA GLN A 130 6.85 -1.02 6.62
C GLN A 130 6.06 -0.52 7.81
N SER A 131 5.58 -1.43 8.67
CA SER A 131 4.85 -1.04 9.88
C SER A 131 5.72 -0.24 10.83
N PHE A 132 6.98 -0.66 11.01
CA PHE A 132 7.93 0.11 11.80
C PHE A 132 8.19 1.49 11.20
N ALA A 133 8.40 1.58 9.89
CA ALA A 133 8.65 2.84 9.21
C ALA A 133 7.49 3.84 9.36
N LEU A 134 6.25 3.37 9.18
CA LEU A 134 5.04 4.19 9.20
C LEU A 134 4.64 4.61 10.62
N VAL A 135 4.75 3.71 11.61
CA VAL A 135 4.35 3.99 13.01
C VAL A 135 5.40 4.77 13.79
N SER A 136 6.69 4.65 13.46
CA SER A 136 7.77 5.40 14.16
C SER A 136 7.71 6.93 13.96
N HIS A 137 6.65 7.44 13.34
CA HIS A 137 6.30 8.86 13.30
C HIS A 137 5.65 9.35 14.62
N GLU A 138 4.99 8.47 15.37
CA GLU A 138 4.11 8.83 16.52
C GLU A 138 4.75 8.76 17.92
N ASN A 139 6.04 9.07 18.05
CA ASN A 139 6.80 9.15 19.32
C ASN A 139 7.44 7.86 19.84
N THR A 140 8.70 8.07 20.26
CA THR A 140 9.49 7.37 21.29
C THR A 140 8.82 6.22 22.04
N VAL A 141 9.11 4.98 21.63
CA VAL A 141 9.00 3.81 22.52
C VAL A 141 10.40 3.25 22.72
N ALA A 142 10.75 2.99 23.98
CA ALA A 142 12.03 2.40 24.35
C ALA A 142 12.20 1.01 23.68
N PRO A 143 13.43 0.57 23.36
CA PRO A 143 13.70 -0.66 22.57
C PRO A 143 13.18 -1.98 23.16
N THR A 144 12.58 -1.96 24.34
CA THR A 144 12.23 -3.14 25.14
C THR A 144 10.73 -3.44 25.21
N GLN A 145 9.87 -2.65 24.58
CA GLN A 145 8.42 -2.89 24.54
C GLN A 145 7.95 -3.23 23.13
N ILE A 146 7.07 -4.25 23.05
CA ILE A 146 6.31 -4.55 21.84
C ILE A 146 5.47 -3.31 21.52
N ASN A 147 5.80 -2.62 20.44
CA ASN A 147 4.98 -1.54 19.94
C ASN A 147 3.71 -2.16 19.33
N THR A 148 2.61 -2.09 20.08
CA THR A 148 1.31 -2.66 19.71
C THR A 148 0.77 -2.09 18.41
N HIS A 149 1.08 -0.84 18.08
CA HIS A 149 0.69 -0.20 16.83
C HIS A 149 1.45 -0.78 15.64
N VAL A 150 2.76 -1.01 15.77
CA VAL A 150 3.57 -1.68 14.72
C VAL A 150 3.02 -3.08 14.45
N GLU A 151 2.68 -3.81 15.50
CA GLU A 151 2.18 -5.18 15.35
C GLU A 151 0.76 -5.23 14.77
N SER A 152 -0.11 -4.29 15.15
CA SER A 152 -1.45 -4.15 14.56
C SER A 152 -1.36 -3.88 13.06
N LEU A 153 -0.56 -2.89 12.66
CA LEU A 153 -0.40 -2.53 11.25
C LEU A 153 0.24 -3.68 10.44
N ARG A 154 1.20 -4.41 11.05
CA ARG A 154 1.78 -5.61 10.43
C ARG A 154 0.70 -6.67 10.17
N CYS A 155 -0.21 -6.87 11.11
CA CYS A 155 -1.33 -7.80 10.95
C CYS A 155 -2.28 -7.37 9.81
N GLU A 156 -2.62 -6.08 9.71
CA GLU A 156 -3.46 -5.53 8.63
C GLU A 156 -2.80 -5.69 7.24
N PHE A 157 -1.49 -5.46 7.17
CA PHE A 157 -0.69 -5.72 5.98
C PHE A 157 -0.69 -7.21 5.59
N MET A 158 -0.55 -8.10 6.57
CA MET A 158 -0.61 -9.54 6.29
C MET A 158 -2.03 -10.02 5.95
N GLN A 159 -3.07 -9.39 6.48
CA GLN A 159 -4.45 -9.62 6.03
C GLN A 159 -4.57 -9.31 4.54
N SER A 160 -3.93 -8.24 4.05
CA SER A 160 -3.93 -7.87 2.64
C SER A 160 -3.21 -8.90 1.78
N TYR A 161 -2.05 -9.41 2.24
CA TYR A 161 -1.38 -10.55 1.60
C TYR A 161 -2.31 -11.77 1.48
N TYR A 162 -3.02 -12.13 2.55
CA TYR A 162 -3.95 -13.25 2.51
C TYR A 162 -5.17 -13.01 1.62
N LEU A 163 -5.65 -11.77 1.47
CA LEU A 163 -6.70 -11.45 0.50
C LEU A 163 -6.26 -11.85 -0.91
N GLY A 164 -5.10 -11.41 -1.36
CA GLY A 164 -4.60 -11.76 -2.70
C GLY A 164 -4.33 -13.26 -2.86
N LYS A 165 -3.73 -13.89 -1.85
CA LYS A 165 -3.46 -15.34 -1.84
C LYS A 165 -4.73 -16.17 -1.95
N ASN A 166 -5.79 -15.79 -1.24
CA ASN A 166 -7.05 -16.51 -1.22
C ASN A 166 -7.87 -16.24 -2.48
N HIS A 167 -7.92 -14.99 -2.93
CA HIS A 167 -8.67 -14.63 -4.14
C HIS A 167 -8.06 -15.29 -5.38
N ASN A 168 -6.73 -15.37 -5.50
CA ASN A 168 -6.11 -16.02 -6.66
C ASN A 168 -6.41 -17.53 -6.76
N ARG A 169 -6.79 -18.19 -5.66
CA ARG A 169 -7.15 -19.61 -5.64
C ARG A 169 -8.59 -19.90 -6.06
N VAL A 170 -9.47 -18.90 -6.09
CA VAL A 170 -10.88 -19.08 -6.46
C VAL A 170 -11.02 -19.03 -7.98
N SER A 171 -11.64 -20.05 -8.58
CA SER A 171 -11.95 -20.09 -10.02
C SER A 171 -12.68 -18.83 -10.50
N PHE A 172 -12.27 -18.30 -11.66
CA PHE A 172 -12.91 -17.14 -12.34
C PHE A 172 -14.43 -17.32 -12.51
N SER A 173 -14.90 -18.56 -12.74
CA SER A 173 -16.33 -18.89 -12.89
C SER A 173 -17.12 -18.76 -11.58
N THR A 174 -16.47 -18.98 -10.44
CA THR A 174 -17.06 -18.78 -9.10
C THR A 174 -17.13 -17.29 -8.76
N ARG A 175 -16.13 -16.50 -9.20
CA ARG A 175 -16.06 -15.05 -8.96
C ARG A 175 -17.18 -14.28 -9.68
N ILE A 176 -17.45 -14.60 -10.96
CA ILE A 176 -18.54 -13.97 -11.72
C ILE A 176 -19.91 -14.27 -11.06
N LYS A 177 -20.14 -15.50 -10.61
CA LYS A 177 -21.38 -15.87 -9.91
C LYS A 177 -21.58 -15.13 -8.58
N GLN A 178 -20.51 -14.81 -7.86
CA GLN A 178 -20.60 -14.02 -6.63
C GLN A 178 -20.90 -12.55 -6.91
N TRP A 179 -20.42 -12.01 -8.04
CA TRP A 179 -20.70 -10.63 -8.46
C TRP A 179 -22.18 -10.43 -8.83
N PHE A 180 -22.77 -11.38 -9.58
CA PHE A 180 -24.20 -11.35 -9.92
C PHE A 180 -25.15 -11.65 -8.76
N LYS A 181 -24.65 -12.17 -7.63
CA LYS A 181 -25.46 -12.38 -6.41
C LYS A 181 -25.50 -11.17 -5.48
N LYS A 182 -24.65 -10.16 -5.70
CA LYS A 182 -24.61 -8.91 -4.92
C LYS A 182 -25.30 -7.74 -5.63
N VAL A 183 -25.91 -7.97 -6.80
CA VAL A 183 -26.84 -7.07 -7.51
C VAL A 183 -28.25 -7.57 -7.29
#